data_AF-A0A9K3PBH4-F1
#
_entry.id   AF-A0A9K3PBH4-F1
#
_cell.length_a   1.000
_cell.length_b   1.000
_cell.length_c   1.000
_cell.angle_alpha   90.00
_cell.angle_beta   90.00
_cell.angle_gamma   90.00
#
_symmetry.space_group_name_H-M   'P 1'
#
loop_
_entity.id
_entity.type
_entity.pdbx_description
1 polymer ?
#
loop_
_entity_poly.entity_id
_entity_poly.type
_entity_poly.pdbx_seq_one_letter_code
_entity_poly.pdbx_strand_id
1 'polypeptide(L)'
;MTKGDEDRRDQERDRDADDSSSTPRNNINHGSSAKPVVFQGRKDLGEHVYVLGGKKDLFSKTTTAIGEYIAAAFEDAGEFRLAFDPENLGFEELTELKDPDDSASNIVMKRWEIELEAYKLAMKTRVSNEKKAFALVLGQCSPAVRTRLKSAKSWAELNQKSDIIGLLKLLQSCLHDAPGKYESDTIVDVHD
;
A
#
# COMPACT_ATOMS: atom_id res chain seq x y z
N MET A 1 -30.66 -45.38 -68.36
CA MET A 1 -29.92 -45.67 -69.60
C MET A 1 -28.44 -45.36 -69.38
N THR A 2 -27.55 -45.93 -70.21
CA THR A 2 -26.21 -45.40 -70.65
C THR A 2 -25.46 -44.45 -69.69
N LYS A 3 -24.30 -44.78 -69.10
CA LYS A 3 -23.08 -45.45 -69.60
C LYS A 3 -22.34 -44.66 -70.71
N GLY A 4 -21.12 -44.24 -70.38
CA GLY A 4 -20.05 -43.59 -71.18
C GLY A 4 -18.88 -43.28 -70.20
N ASP A 5 -17.59 -43.57 -70.39
CA ASP A 5 -16.62 -43.41 -71.52
C ASP A 5 -15.93 -42.01 -71.50
N GLU A 6 -14.61 -41.82 -71.76
CA GLU A 6 -13.40 -42.69 -71.68
C GLU A 6 -12.66 -42.40 -70.33
N ASP A 7 -11.33 -42.45 -70.03
CA ASP A 7 -10.05 -42.73 -70.72
C ASP A 7 -9.00 -43.33 -69.73
N ARG A 8 -7.85 -43.75 -70.27
CA ARG A 8 -6.79 -44.58 -69.68
C ARG A 8 -5.83 -43.83 -68.75
N ARG A 9 -5.31 -44.54 -67.75
CA ARG A 9 -3.84 -44.66 -67.57
C ARG A 9 -3.42 -45.83 -66.67
N ASP A 10 -2.73 -46.80 -67.25
CA ASP A 10 -1.95 -47.79 -66.51
C ASP A 10 -0.60 -47.18 -66.07
N GLN A 11 -0.20 -47.38 -64.82
CA GLN A 11 0.88 -48.33 -64.50
C GLN A 11 1.18 -48.35 -63.00
N GLU A 12 1.34 -49.56 -62.46
CA GLU A 12 1.77 -49.82 -61.10
C GLU A 12 3.30 -49.73 -60.96
N ARG A 13 3.77 -49.27 -59.79
CA ARG A 13 4.87 -49.92 -59.05
C ARG A 13 5.03 -49.35 -57.63
N ASP A 14 4.46 -50.10 -56.69
CA ASP A 14 5.14 -50.67 -55.51
C ASP A 14 6.08 -49.82 -54.62
N ARG A 15 5.68 -49.78 -53.33
CA ARG A 15 6.51 -49.74 -52.11
C ARG A 15 7.20 -48.39 -51.82
N ASP A 16 7.43 -47.98 -50.57
CA ASP A 16 7.53 -48.74 -49.31
C ASP A 16 6.44 -48.41 -48.26
N ALA A 17 6.48 -49.10 -47.10
CA ALA A 17 5.56 -48.91 -45.98
C ALA A 17 6.27 -49.02 -44.62
N ASP A 18 6.14 -47.95 -43.81
CA ASP A 18 6.23 -47.87 -42.33
C ASP A 18 5.44 -46.60 -41.96
N ASP A 19 4.36 -46.63 -41.18
CA ASP A 19 4.22 -46.84 -39.73
C ASP A 19 4.42 -45.54 -38.88
N SER A 20 3.93 -45.54 -37.63
CA SER A 20 4.06 -44.49 -36.61
C SER A 20 3.19 -43.21 -36.75
N SER A 21 1.88 -43.42 -36.63
CA SER A 21 0.99 -42.75 -35.67
C SER A 21 1.24 -41.30 -35.16
N SER A 22 0.17 -40.50 -35.24
CA SER A 22 -0.36 -39.66 -34.14
C SER A 22 0.57 -38.68 -33.38
N THR A 23 0.63 -37.41 -33.81
CA THR A 23 -0.09 -36.29 -33.14
C THR A 23 0.32 -34.91 -33.69
N PRO A 24 -0.60 -33.93 -33.79
CA PRO A 24 -0.23 -32.54 -34.01
C PRO A 24 0.37 -31.94 -32.72
N ARG A 25 1.67 -31.62 -32.73
CA ARG A 25 2.35 -30.94 -31.62
C ARG A 25 1.80 -29.52 -31.42
N ASN A 26 0.87 -29.37 -30.49
CA ASN A 26 0.34 -28.08 -30.08
C ASN A 26 1.46 -27.25 -29.41
N ASN A 27 1.93 -26.19 -30.08
CA ASN A 27 3.10 -25.41 -29.65
C ASN A 27 2.75 -24.41 -28.54
N ILE A 28 2.43 -24.92 -27.34
CA ILE A 28 2.20 -24.11 -26.14
C ILE A 28 3.55 -23.61 -25.61
N ASN A 29 4.06 -22.55 -26.25
CA ASN A 29 5.32 -21.92 -25.88
C ASN A 29 5.14 -21.07 -24.60
N HIS A 30 4.97 -21.73 -23.46
CA HIS A 30 4.70 -21.11 -22.15
C HIS A 30 5.96 -20.47 -21.52
N GLY A 31 6.70 -19.69 -22.32
CA GLY A 31 7.86 -18.89 -21.90
C GLY A 31 7.51 -17.54 -21.27
N SER A 32 6.24 -17.30 -20.93
CA SER A 32 5.84 -16.14 -20.14
C SER A 32 6.30 -16.32 -18.69
N SER A 33 7.52 -15.87 -18.37
CA SER A 33 7.95 -15.62 -17.00
C SER A 33 7.01 -14.59 -16.38
N ALA A 34 5.98 -15.07 -15.68
CA ALA A 34 4.98 -14.21 -15.05
C ALA A 34 5.72 -13.24 -14.12
N LYS A 35 5.54 -11.94 -14.35
CA LYS A 35 6.08 -10.92 -13.44
C LYS A 35 5.58 -11.26 -12.03
N PRO A 36 6.45 -11.26 -11.00
CA PRO A 36 6.01 -11.57 -9.64
C PRO A 36 4.85 -10.64 -9.29
N VAL A 37 3.81 -11.17 -8.64
CA VAL A 37 2.60 -10.42 -8.32
C VAL A 37 2.93 -9.43 -7.20
N VAL A 38 3.44 -8.26 -7.60
CA VAL A 38 3.64 -7.12 -6.71
C VAL A 38 2.27 -6.73 -6.16
N PHE A 39 2.20 -6.55 -4.84
CA PHE A 39 1.00 -5.99 -4.22
C PHE A 39 0.81 -4.57 -4.75
N GLN A 40 -0.22 -4.35 -5.56
CA GLN A 40 -0.64 -3.01 -5.97
C GLN A 40 -1.49 -2.40 -4.84
N GLY A 41 -1.30 -1.11 -4.59
CA GLY A 41 -2.03 -0.38 -3.57
C GLY A 41 -3.49 -0.13 -3.92
N ARG A 42 -4.16 0.75 -3.16
CA ARG A 42 -5.40 1.40 -3.65
C ARG A 42 -5.08 2.03 -5.02
N LYS A 43 -5.91 1.72 -6.02
CA LYS A 43 -5.72 2.06 -7.45
C LYS A 43 -5.18 3.47 -7.70
N ASP A 44 -5.70 4.45 -6.99
CA ASP A 44 -5.42 5.89 -7.17
C ASP A 44 -4.03 6.32 -6.65
N LEU A 45 -3.39 5.46 -5.85
CA LEU A 45 -2.03 5.58 -5.33
C LEU A 45 -1.07 4.55 -5.95
N GLY A 46 -1.55 3.67 -6.84
CA GLY A 46 -0.74 2.81 -7.71
C GLY A 46 0.36 2.01 -7.00
N GLU A 47 1.61 2.33 -7.32
CA GLU A 47 2.82 1.65 -6.86
C GLU A 47 3.33 2.16 -5.48
N HIS A 48 2.70 3.18 -4.89
CA HIS A 48 3.07 3.72 -3.57
C HIS A 48 2.63 2.76 -2.45
N VAL A 49 3.44 1.71 -2.25
CA VAL A 49 3.20 0.58 -1.36
C VAL A 49 4.41 0.31 -0.48
N TYR A 50 4.18 0.14 0.82
CA TYR A 50 5.22 -0.23 1.78
C TYR A 50 5.52 -1.74 1.72
N VAL A 51 6.75 -2.09 1.33
CA VAL A 51 7.29 -3.46 1.24
C VAL A 51 8.61 -3.60 1.99
N LEU A 52 8.78 -4.72 2.71
CA LEU A 52 10.05 -5.08 3.35
C LEU A 52 11.12 -5.31 2.28
N GLY A 53 12.36 -4.88 2.53
CA GLY A 53 13.46 -5.01 1.58
C GLY A 53 13.33 -4.13 0.33
N GLY A 54 12.44 -3.13 0.35
CA GLY A 54 12.32 -2.13 -0.71
C GLY A 54 13.53 -1.20 -0.85
N LYS A 55 13.43 -0.24 -1.77
CA LYS A 55 14.47 0.80 -1.95
C LYS A 55 14.57 1.67 -0.69
N LYS A 56 15.75 2.23 -0.40
CA LYS A 56 15.99 3.07 0.79
C LYS A 56 15.08 4.31 0.86
N ASP A 57 14.67 4.83 -0.28
CA ASP A 57 13.78 5.99 -0.44
C ASP A 57 12.28 5.62 -0.48
N LEU A 58 11.93 4.33 -0.32
CA LEU A 58 10.56 3.84 -0.44
C LEU A 58 9.63 4.46 0.61
N PHE A 59 10.07 4.57 1.86
CA PHE A 59 9.28 5.20 2.93
C PHE A 59 8.94 6.63 2.51
N SER A 60 9.95 7.47 2.30
CA SER A 60 9.77 8.89 1.99
C SER A 60 8.87 9.13 0.77
N LYS A 61 9.10 8.41 -0.32
CA LYS A 61 8.28 8.52 -1.56
C LYS A 61 6.85 8.01 -1.40
N THR A 62 6.61 7.05 -0.52
CA THR A 62 5.26 6.53 -0.27
C THR A 62 4.49 7.42 0.71
N THR A 63 5.15 7.92 1.75
CA THR A 63 4.54 8.79 2.76
C THR A 63 4.20 10.16 2.17
N THR A 64 5.10 10.79 1.41
CA THR A 64 4.84 12.06 0.71
C THR A 64 3.64 11.96 -0.23
N ALA A 65 3.63 10.95 -1.12
CA ALA A 65 2.55 10.76 -2.10
C ALA A 65 1.18 10.48 -1.43
N ILE A 66 1.17 9.82 -0.26
CA ILE A 66 -0.05 9.64 0.53
C ILE A 66 -0.50 10.96 1.17
N GLY A 67 0.41 11.77 1.72
CA GLY A 67 0.10 13.08 2.28
C GLY A 67 -0.48 14.04 1.23
N GLU A 68 0.13 14.07 0.04
CA GLU A 68 -0.36 14.82 -1.12
C GLU A 68 -1.73 14.33 -1.59
N TYR A 69 -1.93 13.01 -1.72
CA TYR A 69 -3.24 12.43 -2.06
C TYR A 69 -4.32 12.81 -1.04
N ILE A 70 -4.03 12.72 0.27
CA ILE A 70 -4.98 13.06 1.32
C ILE A 70 -5.35 14.55 1.24
N ALA A 71 -4.34 15.43 1.12
CA ALA A 71 -4.54 16.88 1.01
C ALA A 71 -5.33 17.31 -0.24
N ALA A 72 -5.30 16.51 -1.31
CA ALA A 72 -6.05 16.76 -2.55
C ALA A 72 -7.43 16.10 -2.59
N ALA A 73 -7.64 14.98 -1.87
CA ALA A 73 -8.83 14.13 -2.01
C ALA A 73 -9.79 14.15 -0.80
N PHE A 74 -9.35 14.63 0.37
CA PHE A 74 -10.20 14.76 1.56
C PHE A 74 -10.50 16.24 1.88
N GLU A 75 -11.76 16.50 2.23
CA GLU A 75 -12.23 17.80 2.73
C GLU A 75 -11.45 18.25 3.97
N ASP A 76 -11.04 19.53 3.98
CA ASP A 76 -10.19 20.19 5.00
C ASP A 76 -8.96 19.39 5.46
N ALA A 77 -8.28 18.70 4.54
CA ALA A 77 -7.13 17.86 4.84
C ALA A 77 -5.77 18.42 4.37
N GLY A 78 -5.70 19.70 3.97
CA GLY A 78 -4.49 20.32 3.38
C GLY A 78 -3.22 20.18 4.22
N GLU A 79 -3.37 20.18 5.55
CA GLU A 79 -2.31 19.97 6.54
C GLU A 79 -1.59 18.61 6.43
N PHE A 80 -2.25 17.57 5.90
CA PHE A 80 -1.67 16.22 5.80
C PHE A 80 -0.47 16.18 4.85
N ARG A 81 -0.37 17.12 3.89
CA ARG A 81 0.81 17.26 3.03
C ARG A 81 2.07 17.67 3.81
N LEU A 82 1.91 18.41 4.91
CA LEU A 82 3.01 18.82 5.78
C LEU A 82 3.24 17.78 6.89
N ALA A 83 2.17 17.27 7.50
CA ALA A 83 2.29 16.31 8.60
C ALA A 83 2.86 14.93 8.18
N PHE A 84 2.86 14.64 6.88
CA PHE A 84 3.45 13.45 6.27
C PHE A 84 4.87 13.72 5.70
N ASP A 85 5.51 14.83 6.07
CA ASP A 85 6.93 15.06 5.78
C ASP A 85 7.78 13.91 6.38
N PRO A 86 8.50 13.12 5.56
CA PRO A 86 9.30 11.99 6.04
C PRO A 86 10.45 12.38 6.99
N GLU A 87 10.87 13.65 6.98
CA GLU A 87 11.90 14.21 7.87
C GLU A 87 11.29 14.84 9.13
N ASN A 88 10.01 15.25 9.10
CA ASN A 88 9.33 15.92 10.21
C ASN A 88 7.86 15.44 10.40
N LEU A 89 7.67 14.16 10.72
CA LEU A 89 6.35 13.55 10.91
C LEU A 89 5.61 14.12 12.14
N GLY A 90 4.63 14.99 11.93
CA GLY A 90 3.74 15.52 12.97
C GLY A 90 2.83 16.64 12.47
N PHE A 91 1.64 16.78 13.05
CA PHE A 91 0.77 17.93 12.77
C PHE A 91 1.23 19.18 13.53
N GLU A 92 1.00 20.35 12.95
CA GLU A 92 1.06 21.62 13.68
C GLU A 92 -0.04 21.64 14.77
N GLU A 93 0.28 22.18 15.94
CA GLU A 93 -0.63 22.26 17.08
C GLU A 93 -1.76 23.26 16.78
N LEU A 94 -3.02 22.81 16.95
CA LEU A 94 -4.17 23.70 16.84
C LEU A 94 -4.25 24.52 18.13
N THR A 95 -3.94 25.81 18.03
CA THR A 95 -3.91 26.72 19.18
C THR A 95 -5.31 26.89 19.76
N GLU A 96 -5.49 26.52 21.04
CA GLU A 96 -6.73 26.76 21.77
C GLU A 96 -6.97 28.27 21.94
N LEU A 97 -8.21 28.71 21.72
CA LEU A 97 -8.57 30.11 21.90
C LEU A 97 -8.61 30.47 23.38
N LYS A 98 -7.90 31.55 23.74
CA LYS A 98 -8.05 32.17 25.06
C LYS A 98 -9.45 32.77 25.19
N ASP A 99 -10.10 32.54 26.33
CA ASP A 99 -11.35 33.19 26.71
C ASP A 99 -11.25 34.73 26.69
N PRO A 100 -12.34 35.44 26.33
CA PRO A 100 -12.44 36.88 26.45
C PRO A 100 -12.52 37.33 27.92
N ASP A 101 -12.24 38.61 28.16
CA ASP A 101 -12.40 39.25 29.47
C ASP A 101 -13.90 39.42 29.82
N ASP A 102 -14.27 39.35 31.10
CA ASP A 102 -15.66 39.55 31.57
C ASP A 102 -16.27 40.90 31.13
N SER A 103 -15.43 41.90 30.85
CA SER A 103 -15.84 43.22 30.36
C SER A 103 -15.89 43.35 28.82
N ALA A 104 -15.68 42.25 28.08
CA ALA A 104 -15.57 42.26 26.63
C ALA A 104 -16.82 42.79 25.91
N SER A 105 -16.59 43.61 24.88
CA SER A 105 -17.69 44.15 24.06
C SER A 105 -18.42 43.05 23.28
N ASN A 106 -19.70 43.29 22.96
CA ASN A 106 -20.55 42.35 22.22
C ASN A 106 -19.97 41.92 20.85
N ILE A 107 -19.09 42.72 20.25
CA ILE A 107 -18.40 42.41 18.99
C ILE A 107 -17.20 41.47 19.23
N VAL A 108 -16.51 41.59 20.37
CA VAL A 108 -15.41 40.70 20.77
C VAL A 108 -15.96 39.32 21.11
N MET A 109 -17.04 39.25 21.91
CA MET A 109 -17.72 37.98 22.22
C MET A 109 -18.11 37.21 20.96
N LYS A 110 -18.81 37.86 20.02
CA LYS A 110 -19.24 37.22 18.77
C LYS A 110 -18.10 36.81 17.85
N ARG A 111 -16.95 37.49 17.90
CA ARG A 111 -15.75 37.05 17.18
C ARG A 111 -15.19 35.77 17.78
N TRP A 112 -14.98 35.76 19.10
CA TRP A 112 -14.50 34.59 19.83
C TRP A 112 -15.44 33.38 19.65
N GLU A 113 -16.76 33.57 19.67
CA GLU A 113 -17.75 32.51 19.37
C GLU A 113 -17.50 31.87 17.99
N ILE A 114 -17.30 32.68 16.94
CA ILE A 114 -17.06 32.21 15.56
C ILE A 114 -15.71 31.49 15.45
N GLU A 115 -14.64 32.06 16.02
CA GLU A 115 -13.30 31.50 15.97
C GLU A 115 -13.20 30.19 16.82
N LEU A 116 -13.93 30.10 17.92
CA LEU A 116 -14.05 28.90 18.75
C LEU A 116 -14.80 27.77 18.04
N GLU A 117 -15.90 28.06 17.34
CA GLU A 117 -16.57 27.04 16.53
C GLU A 117 -15.71 26.59 15.33
N ALA A 118 -14.92 27.48 14.73
CA ALA A 118 -13.94 27.12 13.71
C ALA A 118 -12.83 26.21 14.26
N TYR A 119 -12.30 26.49 15.46
CA TYR A 119 -11.33 25.63 16.16
C TYR A 119 -11.92 24.23 16.47
N LYS A 120 -13.14 24.17 17.01
CA LYS A 120 -13.86 22.91 17.26
C LYS A 120 -14.08 22.10 15.97
N LEU A 121 -14.40 22.78 14.87
CA LEU A 121 -14.56 22.15 13.56
C LEU A 121 -13.24 21.60 13.03
N ALA A 122 -12.15 22.37 13.10
CA ALA A 122 -10.81 21.94 12.69
C ALA A 122 -10.35 20.69 13.48
N MET A 123 -10.48 20.72 14.81
CA MET A 123 -10.18 19.57 15.69
C MET A 123 -10.99 18.32 15.30
N LYS A 124 -12.30 18.48 15.06
CA LYS A 124 -13.21 17.39 14.66
C LYS A 124 -12.86 16.83 13.27
N THR A 125 -12.54 17.69 12.31
CA THR A 125 -12.23 17.27 10.94
C THR A 125 -10.84 16.64 10.83
N ARG A 126 -9.82 17.15 11.55
CA ARG A 126 -8.51 16.48 11.70
C ARG A 126 -8.69 15.05 12.20
N VAL A 127 -9.35 14.85 13.35
CA VAL A 127 -9.60 13.52 13.93
C VAL A 127 -10.44 12.60 13.01
N SER A 128 -11.29 13.17 12.14
CA SER A 128 -11.99 12.42 11.09
C SER A 128 -11.05 11.98 9.97
N ASN A 129 -10.18 12.89 9.51
CA ASN A 129 -9.23 12.65 8.43
C ASN A 129 -8.08 11.72 8.86
N GLU A 130 -7.61 11.79 10.10
CA GLU A 130 -6.63 10.85 10.66
C GLU A 130 -7.12 9.39 10.58
N LYS A 131 -8.39 9.13 10.93
CA LYS A 131 -8.99 7.78 10.86
C LYS A 131 -9.09 7.27 9.42
N LYS A 132 -9.44 8.14 8.46
CA LYS A 132 -9.42 7.83 7.03
C LYS A 132 -7.99 7.54 6.54
N ALA A 133 -7.02 8.34 6.97
CA ALA A 133 -5.62 8.22 6.62
C ALA A 133 -4.98 6.95 7.20
N PHE A 134 -5.31 6.57 8.44
CA PHE A 134 -4.87 5.34 9.09
C PHE A 134 -5.33 4.10 8.31
N ALA A 135 -6.62 4.04 7.94
CA ALA A 135 -7.15 2.98 7.09
C ALA A 135 -6.49 2.94 5.70
N LEU A 136 -6.14 4.11 5.13
CA LEU A 136 -5.48 4.23 3.83
C LEU A 136 -4.00 3.79 3.88
N VAL A 137 -3.22 4.26 4.85
CA VAL A 137 -1.80 3.87 5.05
C VAL A 137 -1.68 2.37 5.32
N LEU A 138 -2.57 1.81 6.17
CA LEU A 138 -2.67 0.36 6.31
C LEU A 138 -3.02 -0.31 4.99
N GLY A 139 -3.94 0.27 4.20
CA GLY A 139 -4.23 -0.12 2.82
C GLY A 139 -2.98 -0.35 1.98
N GLN A 140 -2.02 0.59 2.03
CA GLN A 140 -0.75 0.53 1.29
C GLN A 140 0.35 -0.32 1.95
N CYS A 141 0.10 -0.94 3.10
CA CYS A 141 1.03 -1.89 3.67
C CYS A 141 0.86 -3.27 3.03
N SER A 142 1.93 -3.82 2.45
CA SER A 142 1.99 -5.21 2.01
C SER A 142 1.77 -6.20 3.18
N PRO A 143 1.35 -7.46 2.93
CA PRO A 143 1.04 -8.42 4.00
C PRO A 143 2.17 -8.62 5.01
N ALA A 144 3.43 -8.69 4.55
CA ALA A 144 4.60 -8.85 5.43
C ALA A 144 4.82 -7.62 6.34
N VAL A 145 4.66 -6.41 5.81
CA VAL A 145 4.70 -5.17 6.61
C VAL A 145 3.56 -5.14 7.63
N ARG A 146 2.33 -5.52 7.23
CA ARG A 146 1.18 -5.61 8.17
C ARG A 146 1.42 -6.60 9.31
N THR A 147 2.04 -7.75 9.04
CA THR A 147 2.42 -8.71 10.09
C THR A 147 3.45 -8.11 11.05
N ARG A 148 4.47 -7.42 10.53
CA ARG A 148 5.49 -6.77 11.37
C ARG A 148 4.89 -5.66 12.24
N LEU A 149 4.09 -4.76 11.65
CA LEU A 149 3.35 -3.72 12.39
C LEU A 149 2.54 -4.33 13.55
N LYS A 150 1.76 -5.38 13.28
CA LYS A 150 0.93 -6.07 14.28
C LYS A 150 1.72 -6.77 15.40
N SER A 151 2.99 -7.08 15.17
CA SER A 151 3.87 -7.67 16.19
C SER A 151 4.51 -6.65 17.14
N ALA A 152 4.44 -5.36 16.82
CA ALA A 152 5.03 -4.30 17.64
C ALA A 152 4.20 -4.03 18.91
N LYS A 153 4.88 -3.80 20.03
CA LYS A 153 4.24 -3.58 21.35
C LYS A 153 3.26 -2.40 21.37
N SER A 154 3.53 -1.34 20.61
CA SER A 154 2.67 -0.15 20.48
C SER A 154 1.45 -0.34 19.57
N TRP A 155 1.37 -1.42 18.79
CA TRP A 155 0.33 -1.62 17.77
C TRP A 155 -1.09 -1.50 18.32
N ALA A 156 -1.36 -2.09 19.49
CA ALA A 156 -2.70 -2.11 20.07
C ALA A 156 -3.23 -0.69 20.35
N GLU A 157 -2.39 0.15 20.94
CA GLU A 157 -2.72 1.55 21.26
C GLU A 157 -2.86 2.40 20.00
N LEU A 158 -1.89 2.30 19.07
CA LEU A 158 -1.91 3.04 17.79
C LEU A 158 -3.17 2.71 16.98
N ASN A 159 -3.53 1.42 16.88
CA ASN A 159 -4.72 0.96 16.18
C ASN A 159 -6.02 1.32 16.90
N GLN A 160 -6.05 1.34 18.23
CA GLN A 160 -7.23 1.78 19.00
C GLN A 160 -7.46 3.29 18.83
N LYS A 161 -6.41 4.11 18.88
CA LYS A 161 -6.48 5.57 18.72
C LYS A 161 -6.65 6.01 17.27
N SER A 162 -6.27 5.15 16.31
CA SER A 162 -6.03 5.51 14.90
C SER A 162 -4.94 6.58 14.73
N ASP A 163 -3.91 6.53 15.60
CA ASP A 163 -2.78 7.47 15.57
C ASP A 163 -1.96 7.27 14.29
N ILE A 164 -2.13 8.20 13.36
CA ILE A 164 -1.51 8.16 12.04
C ILE A 164 -0.02 8.51 12.07
N ILE A 165 0.40 9.43 12.94
CA ILE A 165 1.79 9.86 13.06
C ILE A 165 2.62 8.76 13.76
N GLY A 166 2.08 8.16 14.82
CA GLY A 166 2.67 6.99 15.47
C GLY A 166 2.70 5.76 14.57
N LEU A 167 1.68 5.54 13.72
CA LEU A 167 1.71 4.50 12.68
C LEU A 167 2.85 4.73 11.68
N LEU A 168 3.01 5.95 11.16
CA LEU A 168 4.08 6.27 10.20
C LEU A 168 5.48 6.13 10.82
N LYS A 169 5.67 6.55 12.08
CA LYS A 169 6.93 6.37 12.81
C LYS A 169 7.25 4.89 13.06
N LEU A 170 6.26 4.09 13.48
CA LEU A 170 6.42 2.65 13.62
C LEU A 170 6.74 1.95 12.28
N LEU A 171 6.09 2.41 11.20
CA LEU A 171 6.29 1.91 9.84
C LEU A 171 7.70 2.20 9.32
N GLN A 172 8.24 3.39 9.59
CA GLN A 172 9.61 3.77 9.24
C GLN A 172 10.63 2.79 9.86
N SER A 173 10.54 2.55 11.18
CA SER A 173 11.36 1.53 11.87
C SER A 173 11.15 0.12 11.27
N CYS A 174 9.90 -0.29 11.05
CA CYS A 174 9.57 -1.60 10.46
C CYS A 174 10.15 -1.84 9.06
N LEU A 175 10.50 -0.78 8.32
CA LEU A 175 11.16 -0.86 7.00
C LEU A 175 12.68 -0.73 7.09
N HIS A 176 13.20 0.04 8.05
CA HIS A 176 14.63 0.27 8.25
C HIS A 176 15.32 -0.86 9.02
N ASP A 177 14.61 -1.51 9.94
CA ASP A 177 15.06 -2.71 10.63
C ASP A 177 15.22 -3.84 9.61
N ALA A 178 16.44 -4.10 9.14
CA ALA A 178 16.73 -5.28 8.34
C ALA A 178 16.23 -6.56 9.06
N PRO A 179 15.85 -7.63 8.34
CA PRO A 179 15.69 -8.93 8.99
C PRO A 179 17.02 -9.27 9.65
N GLY A 180 17.01 -9.39 10.98
CA GLY A 180 18.21 -9.76 11.73
C GLY A 180 18.76 -11.06 11.17
N LYS A 181 20.09 -11.15 11.05
CA LYS A 181 20.72 -12.45 10.89
C LYS A 181 20.27 -13.28 12.09
N TYR A 182 19.70 -14.46 11.85
CA TYR A 182 19.64 -15.47 12.89
C TYR A 182 21.09 -15.88 13.17
N GLU A 183 21.71 -15.24 14.17
CA GLU A 183 22.87 -15.83 14.81
C GLU A 183 22.39 -17.12 15.47
N SER A 184 22.99 -18.23 15.06
CA SER A 184 22.69 -19.53 15.60
C SER A 184 23.30 -19.60 17.00
N ASP A 185 22.51 -19.22 18.02
CA ASP A 185 22.86 -19.42 19.42
C ASP A 185 23.33 -20.86 19.60
N THR A 186 24.61 -21.00 19.95
CA THR A 186 25.25 -22.30 20.01
C THR A 186 24.75 -23.01 21.26
N ILE A 187 24.13 -24.17 21.07
CA ILE A 187 23.77 -25.04 22.19
C ILE A 187 25.07 -25.48 22.85
N VAL A 188 25.38 -24.86 24.00
CA VAL A 188 26.42 -25.33 24.90
C VAL A 188 25.88 -26.53 25.67
N ASP A 189 26.20 -27.73 25.17
CA ASP A 189 26.07 -28.96 25.94
C ASP A 189 26.88 -28.83 27.24
N VAL A 190 26.18 -28.74 28.37
CA VAL A 190 26.80 -28.83 29.70
C VAL A 190 26.74 -30.28 30.14
N HIS A 191 27.85 -30.99 29.95
CA HIS A 191 28.12 -32.30 30.53
C HIS A 191 29.31 -32.17 31.49
N ASP A 192 29.01 -32.19 32.79
CA ASP A 192 29.81 -32.74 33.90
C ASP A 192 28.92 -32.83 35.15
#